data_AF-A0A0A9Y832-F1
#
_entry.id   AF-A0A0A9Y832-F1
#
_cell.length_a   1.000
_cell.length_b   1.000
_cell.length_c   1.000
_cell.angle_alpha   90.00
_cell.angle_beta   90.00
_cell.angle_gamma   90.00
#
_symmetry.space_group_name_H-M   'P 1'
#
loop_
_entity.id
_entity.type
_entity.pdbx_description
1 polymer ?
#
loop_
_entity_poly.entity_id
_entity_poly.type
_entity_poly.pdbx_seq_one_letter_code
_entity_poly.pdbx_strand_id
1 'polypeptide(L)'
;MQRFGTYEIPSHVFGWYMIRRDFKNLVQSILYNVSYRDDTLHCLQSGDAITMWKRLPDTSERMVCCIYLLPWSVGYVHMYKKKNCKNIHTQILKHLIEQNARDFESAFRRMPRLLRMLYLHAYQSYIFNTAASLRFDVAFVQSRRPELTANDIWKALEGDLVMVDSNIHVVSREDEANEVYKVTQVVLPLVGSVESLPKTNLVCEPVDELLLSQGVDLHALRRAFEVEHLVQPNQRWEPQYRYLCVQSDLQVTLDDDASTTESTVPGLHTLHLSFSLPPSAYATVALAPLIGFC
;
A
#
# COMPACT_ATOMS: atom_id res chain seq x y z
N MET A 1 2.17 -6.82 4.58
CA MET A 1 0.90 -6.86 5.34
C MET A 1 0.58 -5.52 6.03
N GLN A 2 1.30 -5.10 7.08
CA GLN A 2 0.95 -3.91 7.88
C GLN A 2 0.69 -2.62 7.07
N ARG A 3 1.52 -2.34 6.06
CA ARG A 3 1.42 -1.13 5.22
C ARG A 3 0.16 -1.06 4.34
N PHE A 4 -0.43 -2.20 4.01
CA PHE A 4 -1.63 -2.28 3.17
C PHE A 4 -2.91 -2.45 3.98
N GLY A 5 -2.81 -2.41 5.32
CA GLY A 5 -3.88 -2.84 6.21
C GLY A 5 -4.04 -4.36 6.21
N THR A 6 -4.72 -4.87 7.24
CA THR A 6 -5.08 -6.28 7.36
C THR A 6 -6.60 -6.46 7.16
N TYR A 7 -7.19 -5.61 6.32
CA TYR A 7 -8.60 -5.69 5.93
C TYR A 7 -8.75 -6.58 4.69
N GLU A 8 -9.98 -6.96 4.35
CA GLU A 8 -10.27 -7.79 3.18
C GLU A 8 -9.87 -7.11 1.87
N ILE A 9 -10.17 -5.81 1.74
CA ILE A 9 -9.70 -4.98 0.63
C ILE A 9 -8.41 -4.26 1.05
N PRO A 10 -7.27 -4.53 0.41
CA PRO A 10 -6.02 -3.86 0.73
C PRO A 10 -6.04 -2.36 0.38
N SER A 11 -5.35 -1.54 1.19
CA SER A 11 -5.29 -0.09 1.00
C SER A 11 -4.75 0.38 -0.35
N HIS A 12 -3.93 -0.42 -1.02
CA HIS A 12 -3.42 -0.06 -2.36
C HIS A 12 -4.53 -0.07 -3.43
N VAL A 13 -5.59 -0.87 -3.25
CA VAL A 13 -6.75 -0.90 -4.14
C VAL A 13 -7.52 0.42 -4.07
N PHE A 14 -7.58 1.04 -2.89
CA PHE A 14 -8.14 2.39 -2.75
C PHE A 14 -7.33 3.43 -3.52
N GLY A 15 -6.00 3.36 -3.46
CA GLY A 15 -5.11 4.22 -4.24
C GLY A 15 -5.33 4.04 -5.74
N TRP A 16 -5.48 2.80 -6.20
CA TRP A 16 -5.80 2.48 -7.59
C TRP A 16 -7.11 3.12 -8.06
N TYR A 17 -8.21 3.01 -7.28
CA TYR A 17 -9.46 3.69 -7.61
C TYR A 17 -9.32 5.22 -7.63
N MET A 18 -8.55 5.79 -6.70
CA MET A 18 -8.29 7.25 -6.68
C MET A 18 -7.61 7.72 -7.97
N ILE A 19 -6.59 7.00 -8.45
CA ILE A 19 -5.84 7.35 -9.66
C ILE A 19 -6.75 7.30 -10.89
N ARG A 20 -7.63 6.30 -10.96
CA ARG A 20 -8.62 6.14 -12.04
C ARG A 20 -9.83 7.09 -11.93
N ARG A 21 -9.90 7.90 -10.86
CA ARG A 21 -11.06 8.74 -10.51
C ARG A 21 -12.37 7.95 -10.37
N ASP A 22 -12.28 6.67 -10.02
CA ASP A 22 -13.44 5.82 -9.78
C ASP A 22 -13.91 5.95 -8.31
N PHE A 23 -14.41 7.14 -7.98
CA PHE A 23 -14.83 7.45 -6.62
C PHE A 23 -16.02 6.61 -6.14
N LYS A 24 -16.83 6.09 -7.07
CA LYS A 24 -17.96 5.22 -6.74
C LYS A 24 -17.46 3.92 -6.12
N ASN A 25 -16.60 3.19 -6.84
CA ASN A 25 -16.05 1.94 -6.34
C ASN A 25 -15.15 2.18 -5.11
N LEU A 26 -14.38 3.27 -5.10
CA LEU A 26 -13.58 3.67 -3.93
C LEU A 26 -14.43 3.78 -2.65
N VAL A 27 -15.51 4.56 -2.69
CA VAL A 27 -16.37 4.78 -1.52
C VAL A 27 -17.10 3.50 -1.12
N GLN A 28 -17.58 2.74 -2.11
CA GLN A 28 -18.18 1.42 -1.87
C GLN A 28 -17.23 0.48 -1.14
N SER A 29 -15.99 0.36 -1.61
CA SER A 29 -14.98 -0.52 -1.02
C SER A 29 -14.53 -0.06 0.37
N ILE A 30 -14.40 1.25 0.61
CA ILE A 30 -14.10 1.79 1.95
C ILE A 30 -15.20 1.43 2.96
N LEU A 31 -16.46 1.53 2.54
CA LEU A 31 -17.60 1.19 3.41
C LEU A 31 -17.77 -0.32 3.59
N TYR A 32 -17.36 -1.13 2.62
CA TYR A 32 -17.40 -2.59 2.75
C TYR A 32 -16.45 -3.10 3.85
N ASN A 33 -15.20 -2.61 3.88
CA ASN A 33 -14.12 -3.11 4.74
C ASN A 33 -14.38 -3.06 6.26
N VAL A 34 -15.38 -2.31 6.74
CA VAL A 34 -15.72 -2.25 8.18
C VAL A 34 -16.75 -3.29 8.57
N SER A 35 -17.64 -3.67 7.64
CA SER A 35 -18.70 -4.66 7.92
C SER A 35 -18.13 -5.99 8.40
N TYR A 36 -16.85 -6.27 8.09
CA TYR A 36 -16.16 -7.50 8.41
C TYR A 36 -15.41 -7.48 9.76
N ARG A 37 -15.02 -6.31 10.29
CA ARG A 37 -14.18 -6.24 11.52
C ARG A 37 -14.93 -5.97 12.81
N ASP A 38 -16.09 -5.35 12.72
CA ASP A 38 -16.86 -5.01 13.91
C ASP A 38 -17.85 -6.14 14.18
N ASP A 39 -17.55 -7.01 15.16
CA ASP A 39 -18.46 -8.08 15.59
C ASP A 39 -19.85 -7.52 15.99
N THR A 40 -19.93 -6.23 16.33
CA THR A 40 -21.20 -5.53 16.58
C THR A 40 -21.95 -5.08 15.31
N LEU A 41 -21.34 -5.11 14.13
CA LEU A 41 -22.03 -5.01 12.83
C LEU A 41 -22.32 -6.39 12.22
N HIS A 42 -21.54 -7.40 12.57
CA HIS A 42 -21.71 -8.78 12.07
C HIS A 42 -23.05 -9.42 12.52
N CYS A 43 -23.68 -8.86 13.56
CA CYS A 43 -25.02 -9.23 14.00
C CYS A 43 -26.17 -8.60 13.19
N LEU A 44 -25.88 -7.84 12.13
CA LEU A 44 -26.87 -7.53 11.09
C LEU A 44 -26.62 -8.46 9.90
N GLN A 45 -27.07 -9.70 10.02
CA GLN A 45 -27.24 -10.57 8.85
C GLN A 45 -28.08 -9.80 7.81
N SER A 46 -27.84 -10.07 6.52
CA SER A 46 -28.53 -9.39 5.41
C SER A 46 -30.07 -9.36 5.57
N GLY A 47 -30.64 -10.34 6.28
CA GLY A 47 -32.05 -10.39 6.66
C GLY A 47 -32.46 -9.37 7.76
N ASP A 48 -31.64 -9.17 8.79
CA ASP A 48 -31.91 -8.21 9.87
C ASP A 48 -31.72 -6.75 9.43
N ALA A 49 -30.79 -6.51 8.51
CA ALA A 49 -30.61 -5.23 7.83
C ALA A 49 -31.88 -4.80 7.05
N ILE A 50 -32.49 -5.74 6.30
CA ILE A 50 -33.75 -5.53 5.57
C ILE A 50 -34.94 -5.41 6.54
N THR A 51 -34.90 -6.07 7.68
CA THR A 51 -36.00 -5.98 8.67
C THR A 51 -35.92 -4.69 9.48
N MET A 52 -34.71 -4.19 9.77
CA MET A 52 -34.47 -2.84 10.28
C MET A 52 -34.85 -1.75 9.27
N TRP A 53 -34.68 -1.99 7.97
CA TRP A 53 -35.13 -1.10 6.89
C TRP A 53 -36.62 -0.78 6.99
N LYS A 54 -37.48 -1.77 7.31
CA LYS A 54 -38.92 -1.56 7.53
C LYS A 54 -39.26 -0.76 8.79
N ARG A 55 -38.31 -0.63 9.72
CA ARG A 55 -38.49 0.05 11.03
C ARG A 55 -37.87 1.44 11.06
N LEU A 56 -37.08 1.82 10.06
CA LEU A 56 -36.57 3.18 9.95
C LEU A 56 -37.71 4.09 9.48
N PRO A 57 -38.08 5.14 10.23
CA PRO A 57 -39.12 6.06 9.80
C PRO A 57 -38.68 6.71 8.48
N ASP A 58 -39.66 6.85 7.58
CA ASP A 58 -39.50 7.37 6.21
C ASP A 58 -38.73 8.69 6.22
N THR A 59 -37.42 8.63 5.92
CA THR A 59 -36.55 9.80 5.98
C THR A 59 -35.66 9.86 4.74
N SER A 60 -36.19 10.59 3.75
CA SER A 60 -35.58 11.04 2.49
C SER A 60 -35.30 9.97 1.44
N GLU A 61 -35.77 10.21 0.21
CA GLU A 61 -35.44 9.45 -1.01
C GLU A 61 -33.93 9.21 -1.17
N ARG A 62 -33.11 10.13 -0.65
CA ARG A 62 -31.63 10.06 -0.67
C ARG A 62 -31.09 8.95 0.22
N MET A 63 -31.67 8.69 1.39
CA MET A 63 -31.25 7.57 2.25
C MET A 63 -31.54 6.23 1.56
N VAL A 64 -32.71 6.13 0.92
CA VAL A 64 -33.10 4.95 0.14
C VAL A 64 -32.14 4.75 -1.04
N CYS A 65 -31.84 5.81 -1.80
CA CYS A 65 -30.86 5.78 -2.87
C CYS A 65 -29.46 5.36 -2.39
N CYS A 66 -28.97 5.90 -1.28
CA CYS A 66 -27.67 5.51 -0.71
C CYS A 66 -27.62 4.02 -0.36
N ILE A 67 -28.70 3.44 0.17
CA ILE A 67 -28.76 2.01 0.50
C ILE A 67 -28.72 1.14 -0.77
N TYR A 68 -29.46 1.52 -1.82
CA TYR A 68 -29.39 0.79 -3.11
C TYR A 68 -28.04 0.94 -3.81
N LEU A 69 -27.41 2.10 -3.67
CA LEU A 69 -26.07 2.34 -4.21
C LEU A 69 -24.97 1.69 -3.36
N LEU A 70 -25.22 1.46 -2.07
CA LEU A 70 -24.26 0.93 -1.09
C LEU A 70 -24.95 -0.14 -0.22
N PRO A 71 -25.14 -1.38 -0.73
CA PRO A 71 -25.90 -2.43 -0.01
C PRO A 71 -25.40 -2.71 1.42
N TRP A 72 -24.11 -2.49 1.66
CA TRP A 72 -23.42 -2.71 2.93
C TRP A 72 -23.48 -1.51 3.90
N SER A 73 -24.14 -0.42 3.51
CA SER A 73 -24.26 0.79 4.34
C SER A 73 -25.30 0.67 5.46
N VAL A 74 -26.12 -0.40 5.49
CA VAL A 74 -27.26 -0.52 6.42
C VAL A 74 -26.82 -0.52 7.89
N GLY A 75 -25.75 -1.23 8.26
CA GLY A 75 -25.19 -1.17 9.62
C GLY A 75 -24.71 0.23 10.01
N TYR A 76 -24.29 1.03 9.04
CA TYR A 76 -23.85 2.40 9.27
C TYR A 76 -24.98 3.42 9.35
N VAL A 77 -26.17 3.14 8.82
CA VAL A 77 -27.35 4.02 9.01
C VAL A 77 -27.71 4.10 10.49
N HIS A 78 -27.46 3.04 11.26
CA HIS A 78 -27.59 3.06 12.72
C HIS A 78 -26.51 3.96 13.37
N MET A 79 -25.24 3.85 12.94
CA MET A 79 -24.16 4.72 13.41
C MET A 79 -24.35 6.19 13.02
N TYR A 80 -24.95 6.49 11.88
CA TYR A 80 -25.26 7.84 11.42
C TYR A 80 -26.13 8.60 12.45
N LYS A 81 -27.08 7.90 13.10
CA LYS A 81 -27.94 8.48 14.14
C LYS A 81 -27.23 8.65 15.49
N LYS A 82 -26.06 8.05 15.70
CA LYS A 82 -25.26 8.25 16.91
C LYS A 82 -24.60 9.64 16.84
N LYS A 83 -25.29 10.62 17.43
CA LYS A 83 -24.78 12.00 17.59
C LYS A 83 -23.38 11.91 18.21
N ASN A 84 -22.35 12.37 17.47
CA ASN A 84 -20.93 12.44 17.82
C ASN A 84 -19.96 11.34 17.32
N CYS A 85 -20.36 10.38 16.48
CA CYS A 85 -19.37 9.51 15.83
C CYS A 85 -18.62 10.26 14.72
N LYS A 86 -17.35 10.63 14.98
CA LYS A 86 -16.44 11.35 14.06
C LYS A 86 -15.58 10.42 13.18
N ASN A 87 -15.97 9.16 12.97
CA ASN A 87 -15.19 8.25 12.13
C ASN A 87 -15.30 8.67 10.64
N ILE A 88 -14.36 8.21 9.81
CA ILE A 88 -14.33 8.55 8.38
C ILE A 88 -15.59 8.08 7.64
N HIS A 89 -16.12 6.91 8.02
CA HIS A 89 -17.27 6.29 7.35
C HIS A 89 -18.57 7.06 7.58
N THR A 90 -18.82 7.56 8.79
CA THR A 90 -19.99 8.39 9.08
C THR A 90 -19.92 9.72 8.36
N GLN A 91 -18.72 10.29 8.18
CA GLN A 91 -18.56 11.54 7.41
C GLN A 91 -18.88 11.35 5.92
N ILE A 92 -18.40 10.26 5.32
CA ILE A 92 -18.71 9.89 3.93
C ILE A 92 -20.22 9.66 3.78
N LEU A 93 -20.82 8.85 4.66
CA LEU A 93 -22.24 8.53 4.59
C LEU A 93 -23.14 9.74 4.85
N LYS A 94 -22.75 10.62 5.78
CA LYS A 94 -23.46 11.89 6.00
C LYS A 94 -23.52 12.73 4.74
N HIS A 95 -22.39 12.88 4.04
CA HIS A 95 -22.38 13.61 2.77
C HIS A 95 -23.32 12.98 1.74
N LEU A 96 -23.27 11.66 1.56
CA LEU A 96 -24.11 10.99 0.56
C LEU A 96 -25.61 11.08 0.89
N ILE A 97 -25.98 10.94 2.17
CA ILE A 97 -27.38 10.99 2.61
C ILE A 97 -27.92 12.43 2.58
N GLU A 98 -27.18 13.39 3.15
CA GLU A 98 -27.67 14.75 3.36
C GLU A 98 -27.53 15.60 2.08
N GLN A 99 -26.46 15.44 1.32
CA GLN A 99 -26.13 16.32 0.19
C GLN A 99 -26.54 15.70 -1.16
N ASN A 100 -25.88 14.62 -1.58
CA ASN A 100 -26.16 13.96 -2.85
C ASN A 100 -25.67 12.51 -2.82
N ALA A 101 -26.59 11.56 -3.01
CA ALA A 101 -26.34 10.12 -2.96
C ALA A 101 -25.37 9.61 -4.03
N ARG A 102 -25.10 10.40 -5.08
CA ARG A 102 -24.19 10.05 -6.19
C ARG A 102 -22.89 10.86 -6.19
N ASP A 103 -22.71 11.78 -5.26
CA ASP A 103 -21.51 12.63 -5.16
C ASP A 103 -20.42 11.95 -4.33
N PHE A 104 -19.89 10.85 -4.88
CA PHE A 104 -18.88 10.03 -4.23
C PHE A 104 -17.54 10.74 -4.05
N GLU A 105 -17.17 11.61 -5.01
CA GLU A 105 -15.90 12.34 -4.98
C GLU A 105 -15.88 13.34 -3.82
N SER A 106 -16.92 14.15 -3.65
CA SER A 106 -16.99 15.09 -2.54
C SER A 106 -17.20 14.39 -1.20
N ALA A 107 -17.90 13.26 -1.18
CA ALA A 107 -18.01 12.42 0.02
C ALA A 107 -16.64 11.91 0.47
N PHE A 108 -15.83 11.38 -0.45
CA PHE A 108 -14.46 10.94 -0.19
C PHE A 108 -13.58 12.10 0.28
N ARG A 109 -13.73 13.30 -0.29
CA ARG A 109 -13.00 14.52 0.14
C ARG A 109 -13.32 14.97 1.56
N ARG A 110 -14.34 14.43 2.23
CA ARG A 110 -14.55 14.65 3.68
C ARG A 110 -13.52 13.96 4.55
N MET A 111 -12.88 12.89 4.04
CA MET A 111 -11.82 12.21 4.79
C MET A 111 -10.64 13.15 5.04
N PRO A 112 -9.96 13.05 6.21
CA PRO A 112 -8.71 13.75 6.43
C PRO A 112 -7.70 13.48 5.31
N ARG A 113 -7.06 14.55 4.81
CA ARG A 113 -6.08 14.49 3.72
C ARG A 113 -5.00 13.44 3.93
N LEU A 114 -4.48 13.31 5.17
CA LEU A 114 -3.46 12.32 5.52
C LEU A 114 -3.90 10.87 5.23
N LEU A 115 -5.18 10.55 5.43
CA LEU A 115 -5.70 9.20 5.16
C LEU A 115 -5.87 8.95 3.65
N ARG A 116 -6.26 9.97 2.89
CA ARG A 116 -6.34 9.86 1.42
C ARG A 116 -4.94 9.67 0.82
N MET A 117 -3.96 10.40 1.34
CA MET A 117 -2.56 10.24 0.97
C MET A 117 -2.02 8.84 1.25
N LEU A 118 -2.43 8.23 2.36
CA LEU A 118 -2.04 6.85 2.69
C LEU A 118 -2.42 5.87 1.57
N TYR A 119 -3.59 6.04 0.94
CA TYR A 119 -4.03 5.17 -0.15
C TYR A 119 -3.16 5.31 -1.41
N LEU A 120 -2.79 6.53 -1.79
CA LEU A 120 -1.87 6.77 -2.90
C LEU A 120 -0.48 6.18 -2.62
N HIS A 121 0.06 6.43 -1.42
CA HIS A 121 1.35 5.84 -1.02
C HIS A 121 1.30 4.32 -0.88
N ALA A 122 0.14 3.75 -0.53
CA ALA A 122 -0.05 2.30 -0.54
C ALA A 122 0.06 1.77 -1.96
N TYR A 123 -0.62 2.37 -2.95
CA TYR A 123 -0.49 1.94 -4.34
C TYR A 123 0.94 2.11 -4.88
N GLN A 124 1.59 3.23 -4.62
CA GLN A 124 3.01 3.44 -4.96
C GLN A 124 3.92 2.37 -4.32
N SER A 125 3.63 1.95 -3.09
CA SER A 125 4.40 0.90 -2.42
C SER A 125 4.10 -0.49 -2.94
N TYR A 126 2.89 -0.75 -3.42
CA TYR A 126 2.54 -1.99 -4.12
C TYR A 126 3.39 -2.13 -5.38
N ILE A 127 3.43 -1.09 -6.22
CA ILE A 127 4.25 -1.09 -7.45
C ILE A 127 5.74 -1.23 -7.13
N PHE A 128 6.24 -0.49 -6.12
CA PHE A 128 7.62 -0.62 -5.67
C PHE A 128 7.95 -2.06 -5.23
N ASN A 129 7.09 -2.69 -4.42
CA ASN A 129 7.32 -4.05 -3.95
C ASN A 129 7.31 -5.04 -5.11
N THR A 130 6.42 -4.89 -6.08
CA THR A 130 6.40 -5.74 -7.28
C THR A 130 7.71 -5.59 -8.07
N ALA A 131 8.17 -4.36 -8.29
CA ALA A 131 9.44 -4.10 -8.97
C ALA A 131 10.64 -4.69 -8.21
N ALA A 132 10.67 -4.54 -6.88
CA ALA A 132 11.71 -5.12 -6.03
C ALA A 132 11.71 -6.65 -6.08
N SER A 133 10.53 -7.28 -6.02
CA SER A 133 10.39 -8.74 -6.14
C SER A 133 10.88 -9.25 -7.49
N LEU A 134 10.54 -8.57 -8.60
CA LEU A 134 11.05 -8.93 -9.92
C LEU A 134 12.59 -8.82 -9.97
N ARG A 135 13.17 -7.77 -9.36
CA ARG A 135 14.63 -7.58 -9.35
C ARG A 135 15.38 -8.68 -8.59
N PHE A 136 14.74 -9.33 -7.64
CA PHE A 136 15.29 -10.47 -6.88
C PHE A 136 14.88 -11.85 -7.42
N ASP A 137 13.99 -11.90 -8.40
CA ASP A 137 13.56 -13.14 -9.02
C ASP A 137 14.63 -13.61 -10.04
N VAL A 138 15.33 -14.69 -9.68
CA VAL A 138 16.39 -15.31 -10.49
C VAL A 138 15.87 -15.64 -11.89
N ALA A 139 14.69 -16.26 -11.98
CA ALA A 139 14.15 -16.71 -13.26
C ALA A 139 13.77 -15.51 -14.14
N PHE A 140 13.19 -14.47 -13.54
CA PHE A 140 12.91 -13.22 -14.25
C PHE A 140 14.19 -12.55 -14.76
N VAL A 141 15.19 -12.37 -13.89
CA VAL A 141 16.47 -11.73 -14.26
C VAL A 141 17.16 -12.52 -15.38
N GLN A 142 17.24 -13.85 -15.24
CA GLN A 142 17.84 -14.73 -16.25
C GLN A 142 17.06 -14.77 -17.57
N SER A 143 15.74 -14.57 -17.54
CA SER A 143 14.96 -14.47 -18.78
C SER A 143 15.35 -13.27 -19.63
N ARG A 144 15.86 -12.19 -19.00
CA ARG A 144 16.31 -10.97 -19.67
C ARG A 144 17.83 -10.90 -19.86
N ARG A 145 18.60 -11.51 -18.96
CA ARG A 145 20.07 -11.60 -18.99
C ARG A 145 20.51 -13.03 -18.66
N PRO A 146 20.49 -13.95 -19.66
CA PRO A 146 20.76 -15.37 -19.45
C PRO A 146 22.18 -15.69 -18.96
N GLU A 147 23.12 -14.76 -19.12
CA GLU A 147 24.49 -14.88 -18.65
C GLU A 147 24.64 -14.74 -17.13
N LEU A 148 23.64 -14.21 -16.43
CA LEU A 148 23.70 -13.96 -14.99
C LEU A 148 23.39 -15.23 -14.17
N THR A 149 24.11 -15.40 -13.07
CA THR A 149 23.89 -16.49 -12.11
C THR A 149 23.03 -16.03 -10.93
N ALA A 150 22.56 -16.98 -10.12
CA ALA A 150 21.82 -16.65 -8.90
C ALA A 150 22.61 -15.76 -7.92
N ASN A 151 23.95 -15.83 -7.95
CA ASN A 151 24.80 -15.00 -7.10
C ASN A 151 24.88 -13.55 -7.58
N ASP A 152 24.72 -13.30 -8.88
CA ASP A 152 24.83 -11.95 -9.45
C ASP A 152 23.65 -11.05 -9.08
N ILE A 153 22.54 -11.63 -8.62
CA ILE A 153 21.36 -10.88 -8.15
C ILE A 153 21.71 -9.96 -6.96
N TRP A 154 22.71 -10.34 -6.16
CA TRP A 154 23.21 -9.58 -5.02
C TRP A 154 24.22 -8.48 -5.41
N LYS A 155 24.46 -8.29 -6.71
CA LYS A 155 25.26 -7.19 -7.25
C LYS A 155 24.35 -6.09 -7.80
N ALA A 156 24.92 -4.90 -7.97
CA ALA A 156 24.30 -3.88 -8.80
C ALA A 156 24.51 -4.26 -10.27
N LEU A 157 23.42 -4.31 -11.05
CA LEU A 157 23.45 -4.74 -12.45
C LEU A 157 23.34 -3.53 -13.37
N GLU A 158 23.85 -3.64 -14.60
CA GLU A 158 23.70 -2.63 -15.65
C GLU A 158 22.24 -2.17 -15.77
N GLY A 159 22.04 -0.85 -15.77
CA GLY A 159 20.72 -0.23 -15.79
C GLY A 159 20.05 -0.05 -14.42
N ASP A 160 20.57 -0.64 -13.35
CA ASP A 160 20.16 -0.28 -11.99
C ASP A 160 20.44 1.19 -11.71
N LEU A 161 19.63 1.78 -10.84
CA LEU A 161 19.87 3.14 -10.34
C LEU A 161 20.56 3.02 -8.98
N VAL A 162 21.61 3.79 -8.75
CA VAL A 162 22.29 3.89 -7.46
C VAL A 162 22.34 5.33 -7.00
N MET A 163 22.29 5.53 -5.68
CA MET A 163 22.39 6.87 -5.08
C MET A 163 23.83 7.12 -4.61
N VAL A 164 24.50 8.08 -5.23
CA VAL A 164 25.89 8.49 -4.93
C VAL A 164 25.92 10.00 -4.71
N ASP A 165 26.40 10.45 -3.55
CA ASP A 165 26.48 11.88 -3.20
C ASP A 165 25.17 12.66 -3.42
N SER A 166 24.03 12.03 -3.09
CA SER A 166 22.66 12.56 -3.29
C SER A 166 22.22 12.68 -4.76
N ASN A 167 22.99 12.16 -5.71
CA ASN A 167 22.64 12.09 -7.12
C ASN A 167 22.34 10.65 -7.54
N ILE A 168 21.51 10.52 -8.58
CA ILE A 168 21.17 9.23 -9.18
C ILE A 168 22.14 8.95 -10.32
N HIS A 169 22.78 7.79 -10.24
CA HIS A 169 23.64 7.26 -11.29
C HIS A 169 23.04 5.98 -11.84
N VAL A 170 23.09 5.81 -13.16
CA VAL A 170 22.73 4.55 -13.82
C VAL A 170 23.99 3.69 -13.86
N VAL A 171 23.90 2.47 -13.35
CA VAL A 171 25.00 1.50 -13.36
C VAL A 171 25.33 1.15 -14.81
N SER A 172 26.57 1.40 -15.21
CA SER A 172 27.07 1.01 -16.53
C SER A 172 27.56 -0.44 -16.54
N ARG A 173 27.81 -0.97 -17.73
CA ARG A 173 28.41 -2.30 -17.89
C ARG A 173 29.82 -2.40 -17.28
N GLU A 174 30.58 -1.31 -17.31
CA GLU A 174 31.91 -1.24 -16.69
C GLU A 174 31.81 -1.22 -15.17
N ASP A 175 30.79 -0.54 -14.60
CA ASP A 175 30.55 -0.52 -13.16
C ASP A 175 30.16 -1.91 -12.63
N GLU A 176 29.32 -2.64 -13.38
CA GLU A 176 28.94 -4.02 -13.07
C GLU A 176 30.16 -4.96 -13.10
N ALA A 177 30.97 -4.89 -14.16
CA ALA A 177 32.14 -5.76 -14.33
C ALA A 177 33.22 -5.54 -13.26
N ASN A 178 33.37 -4.30 -12.79
CA ASN A 178 34.32 -3.94 -11.72
C ASN A 178 33.69 -3.99 -10.32
N GLU A 179 32.41 -4.37 -10.20
CA GLU A 179 31.64 -4.42 -8.95
C GLU A 179 31.74 -3.11 -8.13
N VAL A 180 31.68 -1.97 -8.81
CA VAL A 180 31.84 -0.63 -8.20
C VAL A 180 30.77 -0.38 -7.13
N TYR A 181 29.54 -0.83 -7.38
CA TYR A 181 28.39 -0.63 -6.52
C TYR A 181 27.85 -1.94 -5.96
N LYS A 182 27.26 -1.87 -4.76
CA LYS A 182 26.60 -3.00 -4.10
C LYS A 182 25.09 -2.91 -4.31
N VAL A 183 24.39 -4.05 -4.27
CA VAL A 183 22.91 -4.09 -4.31
C VAL A 183 22.25 -3.23 -3.22
N THR A 184 22.93 -3.01 -2.09
CA THR A 184 22.45 -2.16 -1.01
C THR A 184 22.43 -0.67 -1.33
N GLN A 185 23.12 -0.25 -2.39
CA GLN A 185 23.09 1.12 -2.92
C GLN A 185 22.06 1.28 -4.04
N VAL A 186 21.50 0.18 -4.54
CA VAL A 186 20.49 0.20 -5.60
C VAL A 186 19.19 0.80 -5.05
N VAL A 187 18.62 1.70 -5.83
CA VAL A 187 17.35 2.36 -5.58
C VAL A 187 16.39 2.11 -6.73
N LEU A 188 15.10 2.09 -6.44
CA LEU A 188 14.05 2.09 -7.46
C LEU A 188 13.28 3.42 -7.42
N PRO A 189 12.86 3.93 -8.59
CA PRO A 189 12.04 5.13 -8.66
C PRO A 189 10.64 4.87 -8.08
N LEU A 190 10.13 5.82 -7.32
CA LEU A 190 8.75 5.78 -6.82
C LEU A 190 7.80 6.33 -7.89
N VAL A 191 6.95 5.47 -8.43
CA VAL A 191 5.96 5.86 -9.45
C VAL A 191 5.07 7.01 -8.95
N GLY A 192 4.76 7.96 -9.84
CA GLY A 192 4.06 9.19 -9.51
C GLY A 192 4.95 10.34 -9.02
N SER A 193 6.23 10.09 -8.70
CA SER A 193 7.23 11.14 -8.45
C SER A 193 8.17 11.38 -9.64
N VAL A 194 8.33 10.38 -10.52
CA VAL A 194 9.18 10.43 -11.70
C VAL A 194 8.37 10.66 -12.98
N GLU A 195 8.98 11.31 -13.98
CA GLU A 195 8.33 11.57 -15.27
C GLU A 195 8.34 10.34 -16.19
N SER A 196 9.40 9.55 -16.11
CA SER A 196 9.58 8.33 -16.89
C SER A 196 10.43 7.34 -16.13
N LEU A 197 10.16 6.05 -16.32
CA LEU A 197 11.02 4.99 -15.83
C LEU A 197 12.20 4.78 -16.80
N PRO A 198 13.43 4.56 -16.30
CA PRO A 198 14.59 4.31 -17.15
C PRO A 198 14.46 2.95 -17.84
N LYS A 199 14.31 2.95 -19.16
CA LYS A 199 14.10 1.73 -19.96
C LYS A 199 15.26 0.75 -19.93
N THR A 200 16.46 1.22 -19.59
CA THR A 200 17.65 0.38 -19.42
C THR A 200 17.57 -0.50 -18.18
N ASN A 201 16.72 -0.16 -17.21
CA ASN A 201 16.54 -0.92 -15.99
C ASN A 201 15.64 -2.15 -16.22
N LEU A 202 16.09 -3.31 -15.74
CA LEU A 202 15.43 -4.60 -15.97
C LEU A 202 13.96 -4.66 -15.53
N VAL A 203 13.57 -3.92 -14.47
CA VAL A 203 12.23 -4.01 -13.90
C VAL A 203 11.30 -2.89 -14.34
N CYS A 204 11.82 -1.86 -15.02
CA CYS A 204 11.03 -0.69 -15.39
C CYS A 204 9.98 -0.98 -16.48
N GLU A 205 10.33 -1.76 -17.51
CA GLU A 205 9.37 -2.15 -18.56
C GLU A 205 8.22 -3.03 -18.03
N PRO A 206 8.46 -4.11 -17.24
CA PRO A 206 7.38 -4.87 -16.62
C PRO A 206 6.48 -4.03 -15.70
N VAL A 207 7.04 -3.03 -15.03
CA VAL A 207 6.26 -2.10 -14.20
C VAL A 207 5.36 -1.22 -15.07
N ASP A 208 5.87 -0.70 -16.19
CA ASP A 208 5.07 0.04 -17.16
C ASP A 208 3.93 -0.83 -17.72
N GLU A 209 4.22 -2.09 -18.09
CA GLU A 209 3.21 -3.06 -18.53
C GLU A 209 2.15 -3.33 -17.45
N LEU A 210 2.56 -3.49 -16.20
CA LEU A 210 1.65 -3.67 -15.07
C LEU A 210 0.71 -2.47 -14.91
N LEU A 211 1.26 -1.25 -14.95
CA LEU A 211 0.46 -0.02 -14.87
C LEU A 211 -0.55 0.06 -16.02
N LEU A 212 -0.11 -0.21 -17.24
CA LEU A 212 -0.96 -0.23 -18.43
C LEU A 212 -2.08 -1.27 -18.33
N SER A 213 -1.77 -2.49 -17.85
CA SER A 213 -2.76 -3.55 -17.64
C SER A 213 -3.85 -3.14 -16.64
N GLN A 214 -3.51 -2.26 -15.70
CA GLN A 214 -4.42 -1.72 -14.70
C GLN A 214 -5.12 -0.43 -15.16
N GLY A 215 -4.91 -0.01 -16.41
CA GLY A 215 -5.43 1.23 -16.98
C GLY A 215 -4.94 2.48 -16.25
N VAL A 216 -3.70 2.45 -15.75
CA VAL A 216 -3.03 3.54 -15.06
C VAL A 216 -1.77 3.91 -15.86
N ASP A 217 -1.48 5.21 -15.95
CA ASP A 217 -0.22 5.71 -16.47
C ASP A 217 0.52 6.55 -15.40
N LEU A 218 1.82 6.80 -15.62
CA LEU A 218 2.65 7.58 -14.68
C LEU A 218 2.14 9.01 -14.49
N HIS A 219 1.53 9.62 -15.52
CA HIS A 219 0.98 10.97 -15.44
C HIS A 219 -0.29 11.01 -14.58
N ALA A 220 -1.15 10.00 -14.67
CA ALA A 220 -2.36 9.86 -13.85
C ALA A 220 -2.00 9.71 -12.38
N LEU A 221 -0.99 8.89 -12.09
CA LEU A 221 -0.37 8.79 -10.77
C LEU A 221 0.11 10.15 -10.27
N ARG A 222 0.95 10.86 -11.06
CA ARG A 222 1.47 12.17 -10.69
C ARG A 222 0.36 13.19 -10.42
N ARG A 223 -0.65 13.27 -11.29
CA ARG A 223 -1.82 14.15 -11.09
C ARG A 223 -2.56 13.85 -9.79
N ALA A 224 -2.77 12.56 -9.47
CA ALA A 224 -3.45 12.17 -8.24
C ALA A 224 -2.66 12.64 -7.00
N PHE A 225 -1.34 12.50 -7.03
CA PHE A 225 -0.44 13.01 -6.00
C PHE A 225 -0.46 14.55 -5.93
N GLU A 226 -0.41 15.27 -7.06
CA GLU A 226 -0.48 16.74 -7.11
C GLU A 226 -1.76 17.30 -6.48
N VAL A 227 -2.91 16.70 -6.79
CA VAL A 227 -4.22 17.09 -6.24
C VAL A 227 -4.24 16.95 -4.72
N GLU A 228 -3.73 15.84 -4.18
CA GLU A 228 -3.76 15.59 -2.74
C GLU A 228 -2.60 16.26 -1.99
N HIS A 229 -1.48 16.59 -2.64
CA HIS A 229 -0.36 17.25 -1.99
C HIS A 229 -0.49 18.78 -1.90
N LEU A 230 -1.49 19.40 -2.56
CA LEU A 230 -1.59 20.87 -2.68
C LEU A 230 -0.23 21.48 -2.99
N VAL A 231 0.50 20.87 -3.93
CA VAL A 231 1.80 21.39 -4.30
C VAL A 231 1.58 22.79 -4.84
N GLN A 232 2.28 23.76 -4.26
CA GLN A 232 2.17 25.12 -4.73
C GLN A 232 2.46 25.11 -6.24
N PRO A 233 1.74 25.89 -7.07
CA PRO A 233 1.85 25.82 -8.53
C PRO A 233 3.27 25.99 -9.09
N ASN A 234 4.25 26.38 -8.28
CA ASN A 234 5.65 26.59 -8.65
C ASN A 234 6.65 25.68 -7.92
N GLN A 235 6.21 24.73 -7.09
CA GLN A 235 7.13 23.79 -6.43
C GLN A 235 7.41 22.62 -7.36
N ARG A 236 8.67 22.51 -7.81
CA ARG A 236 9.12 21.40 -8.65
C ARG A 236 9.04 20.11 -7.85
N TRP A 237 8.32 19.13 -8.39
CA TRP A 237 8.33 17.77 -7.84
C TRP A 237 9.72 17.17 -8.07
N GLU A 238 10.44 16.92 -6.99
CA GLU A 238 11.69 16.17 -7.07
C GLU A 238 11.37 14.68 -7.20
N PRO A 239 12.03 13.98 -8.15
CA PRO A 239 11.86 12.54 -8.29
C PRO A 239 12.32 11.85 -7.01
N GLN A 240 11.48 10.95 -6.50
CA GLN A 240 11.74 10.22 -5.28
C GLN A 240 12.19 8.80 -5.59
N TYR A 241 13.17 8.34 -4.84
CA TYR A 241 13.74 7.01 -4.97
C TYR A 241 13.71 6.32 -3.62
N ARG A 242 13.61 4.99 -3.64
CA ARG A 242 13.66 4.17 -2.44
C ARG A 242 14.68 3.06 -2.63
N TYR A 243 15.53 2.86 -1.62
CA TYR A 243 16.50 1.78 -1.60
C TYR A 243 15.81 0.42 -1.75
N LEU A 244 16.39 -0.41 -2.61
CA LEU A 244 15.94 -1.76 -2.88
C LEU A 244 16.12 -2.65 -1.65
N CYS A 245 17.25 -2.48 -0.95
CA CYS A 245 17.59 -3.19 0.28
C CYS A 245 17.73 -2.23 1.45
N VAL A 246 17.36 -2.69 2.65
CA VAL A 246 17.64 -2.01 3.91
C VAL A 246 18.63 -2.87 4.68
N GLN A 247 19.77 -2.30 5.07
CA GLN A 247 20.71 -2.98 5.95
C GLN A 247 20.22 -2.90 7.40
N SER A 248 20.34 -4.03 8.11
CA SER A 248 20.13 -4.13 9.56
C SER A 248 21.41 -4.71 10.18
N ASP A 249 21.71 -4.30 11.40
CA ASP A 249 22.76 -4.82 12.28
C ASP A 249 22.30 -6.06 13.06
N LEU A 250 21.33 -6.82 12.53
CA LEU A 250 20.67 -7.92 13.23
C LEU A 250 21.65 -8.92 13.83
N GLN A 251 21.62 -9.02 15.17
CA GLN A 251 22.34 -10.02 15.93
C GLN A 251 21.34 -11.09 16.40
N VAL A 252 21.60 -12.33 15.97
CA VAL A 252 20.83 -13.50 16.40
C VAL A 252 21.62 -14.19 17.50
N THR A 253 21.10 -14.15 18.72
CA THR A 253 21.61 -14.93 19.85
C THR A 253 20.60 -16.02 20.16
N LEU A 254 21.05 -17.27 20.14
CA LEU A 254 20.28 -18.39 20.67
C LEU A 254 20.59 -18.47 22.17
N ASP A 255 19.61 -18.13 23.01
CA ASP A 255 19.73 -18.40 24.44
C ASP A 255 19.39 -19.88 24.67
N ASP A 256 20.43 -20.71 24.83
CA ASP A 256 20.27 -22.10 25.28
C ASP A 256 19.93 -22.18 26.79
N ASP A 257 20.06 -21.07 27.52
CA ASP A 257 19.79 -20.97 28.95
C ASP A 257 18.30 -20.70 29.21
N ALA A 258 17.52 -21.76 29.21
CA ALA A 258 16.14 -21.81 29.70
C ALA A 258 16.05 -21.50 31.21
N SER A 259 16.34 -20.26 31.62
CA SER A 259 16.23 -19.86 33.04
C SER A 259 15.58 -18.50 33.28
N THR A 260 15.01 -17.82 32.28
CA THR A 260 14.39 -16.50 32.54
C THR A 260 13.18 -16.11 31.69
N THR A 261 12.29 -17.05 31.36
CA THR A 261 10.85 -16.74 31.22
C THR A 261 10.04 -18.00 31.42
N GLU A 262 9.17 -18.05 32.42
CA GLU A 262 8.17 -19.12 32.56
C GLU A 262 7.25 -19.11 31.33
N SER A 263 7.56 -19.96 30.34
CA SER A 263 6.57 -20.32 29.32
C SER A 263 5.45 -21.10 30.02
N THR A 264 4.23 -20.59 29.96
CA THR A 264 3.03 -21.25 30.50
C THR A 264 2.67 -22.53 29.74
N VAL A 265 3.35 -22.82 28.63
CA VAL A 265 3.14 -24.02 27.80
C VAL A 265 4.45 -24.81 27.70
N PRO A 266 4.51 -26.06 28.20
CA PRO A 266 5.70 -26.89 28.10
C PRO A 266 6.00 -27.27 26.64
N GLY A 267 7.27 -27.22 26.24
CA GLY A 267 7.75 -27.66 24.92
C GLY A 267 7.99 -26.55 23.87
N LEU A 268 7.83 -25.28 24.22
CA LEU A 268 8.13 -24.16 23.32
C LEU A 268 9.55 -23.62 23.58
N HIS A 269 10.29 -23.37 22.50
CA HIS A 269 11.56 -22.64 22.53
C HIS A 269 11.27 -21.15 22.27
N THR A 270 11.94 -20.27 23.00
CA THR A 270 11.84 -18.82 22.81
C THR A 270 13.09 -18.33 22.10
N LEU A 271 12.91 -17.53 21.04
CA LEU A 271 14.02 -16.90 20.32
C LEU A 271 14.06 -15.41 20.68
N HIS A 272 15.18 -14.95 21.25
CA HIS A 272 15.41 -13.54 21.54
C HIS A 272 16.26 -12.90 20.44
N LEU A 273 15.75 -11.83 19.82
CA LEU A 273 16.41 -11.12 18.72
C LEU A 273 16.58 -9.64 19.06
N SER A 274 17.76 -9.09 18.82
CA SER A 274 18.05 -7.66 19.01
C SER A 274 18.64 -7.07 17.74
N PHE A 275 18.03 -5.99 17.24
CA PHE A 275 18.44 -5.32 16.01
C PHE A 275 17.89 -3.90 15.89
N SER A 276 18.62 -3.08 15.15
CA SER A 276 18.30 -1.73 14.76
C SER A 276 17.80 -1.70 13.31
N LEU A 277 16.82 -0.84 13.06
CA LEU A 277 16.32 -0.56 11.73
C LEU A 277 16.25 0.94 11.49
N PRO A 278 16.53 1.41 10.27
CA PRO A 278 16.31 2.81 9.92
C PRO A 278 14.81 3.14 9.89
N PRO A 279 14.45 4.44 9.93
CA PRO A 279 13.07 4.87 9.78
C PRO A 279 12.42 4.29 8.53
N SER A 280 11.12 3.96 8.62
CA SER A 280 10.33 3.37 7.52
C SER A 280 10.68 1.93 7.11
N ALA A 281 11.58 1.26 7.83
CA ALA A 281 11.77 -0.19 7.74
C ALA A 281 10.85 -0.93 8.73
N TYR A 282 10.51 -2.18 8.41
CA TYR A 282 9.58 -3.00 9.19
C TYR A 282 10.30 -4.22 9.75
N ALA A 283 10.25 -4.40 11.07
CA ALA A 283 10.79 -5.61 11.73
C ALA A 283 10.23 -6.89 11.13
N THR A 284 8.95 -6.90 10.77
CA THR A 284 8.29 -8.04 10.11
C THR A 284 8.93 -8.41 8.77
N VAL A 285 9.49 -7.44 8.03
CA VAL A 285 10.20 -7.71 6.76
C VAL A 285 11.58 -8.31 7.02
N ALA A 286 12.29 -7.84 8.06
CA ALA A 286 13.58 -8.42 8.45
C ALA A 286 13.45 -9.84 9.01
N LEU A 287 12.34 -10.12 9.72
CA LEU A 287 12.10 -11.41 10.37
C LEU A 287 11.49 -12.47 9.42
N ALA A 288 10.77 -12.07 8.38
CA ALA A 288 10.07 -13.01 7.50
C ALA A 288 11.00 -14.10 6.90
N PRO A 289 12.20 -13.79 6.38
CA PRO A 289 13.13 -14.82 5.88
C PRO A 289 13.65 -15.78 6.95
N LEU A 290 13.72 -15.33 8.22
CA LEU A 290 14.25 -16.14 9.33
C LEU A 290 13.22 -17.13 9.88
N ILE A 291 11.95 -16.74 9.91
CA ILE A 291 10.87 -17.50 10.55
C ILE A 291 10.08 -18.31 9.51
N GLY A 292 10.26 -18.06 8.22
CA GLY A 292 9.57 -18.78 7.14
C GLY A 292 8.10 -18.41 7.00
N PHE A 293 7.66 -17.26 7.55
CA PHE A 293 6.34 -16.71 7.27
C PHE A 293 6.35 -16.07 5.88
N CYS A 294 5.83 -16.80 4.89
CA CYS A 294 5.38 -16.26 3.60
C CYS A 294 3.90 -15.92 3.66
#